data_AF-A0AAE8LPM3-F1
#
_entry.id   AF-A0AAE8LPM3-F1
#
_cell.length_a   1.000
_cell.length_b   1.000
_cell.length_c   1.000
_cell.angle_alpha   90.00
_cell.angle_beta   90.00
_cell.angle_gamma   90.00
#
_symmetry.space_group_name_H-M   'P 1'
#
loop_
_entity.id
_entity.type
_entity.pdbx_description
1 polymer ?
#
loop_
_entity_poly.entity_id
_entity_poly.type
_entity_poly.pdbx_seq_one_letter_code
_entity_poly.pdbx_strand_id
1 'polypeptide(L)'
;MTQLYTVHFTTKQVVSKFDEKGRKTGEYEMDYPQTLHALPLSTAQSYKKFGNWRIEPYYMTEAQRSHGAKKAKTEFRGAVPSGKNKPLATTSAPSGKAAAQSAAASGNLAAAINAGARS
;
A
#
# COMPACT_ATOMS: atom_id res chain seq x y z
N MET A 1 -0.72 -24.56 28.31
CA MET A 1 0.10 -23.52 27.66
C MET A 1 0.30 -23.94 26.21
N THR A 2 -0.29 -23.25 25.25
CA THR A 2 -0.15 -23.60 23.82
C THR A 2 1.15 -23.00 23.29
N GLN A 3 2.13 -23.86 23.00
CA GLN A 3 3.39 -23.45 22.38
C GLN A 3 3.14 -23.04 20.93
N LEU A 4 3.68 -21.89 20.53
CA LEU A 4 3.66 -21.40 19.16
C LEU A 4 5.01 -21.65 18.49
N TYR A 5 4.99 -21.69 17.16
CA TYR A 5 6.14 -22.02 16.33
C TYR A 5 6.32 -21.04 15.18
N THR A 6 7.57 -20.87 14.78
CA THR A 6 7.98 -20.25 13.52
C THR A 6 8.31 -21.36 12.53
N VAL A 7 7.86 -21.22 11.29
CA VAL A 7 8.17 -22.16 10.20
C VAL A 7 8.91 -21.41 9.11
N HIS A 8 9.99 -22.00 8.61
CA HIS A 8 10.65 -21.55 7.39
C HIS A 8 10.54 -22.63 6.33
N PHE A 9 10.28 -22.21 5.08
CA PHE A 9 10.17 -23.11 3.95
C PHE A 9 10.43 -22.33 2.65
N THR A 10 10.65 -23.06 1.55
CA THR A 10 10.85 -22.48 0.23
C THR A 10 9.64 -22.84 -0.65
N THR A 11 9.05 -21.82 -1.28
CA THR A 11 8.01 -21.99 -2.30
C THR A 11 8.60 -21.76 -3.68
N LYS A 12 8.15 -22.52 -4.67
CA LYS A 12 8.49 -22.27 -6.07
C LYS A 12 7.50 -21.29 -6.67
N GLN A 13 7.99 -20.27 -7.33
CA GLN A 13 7.19 -19.32 -8.10
C GLN A 13 7.62 -19.36 -9.57
N VAL A 14 6.64 -19.50 -10.47
CA VAL A 14 6.89 -19.38 -11.91
C VAL A 14 6.83 -17.91 -12.28
N VAL A 15 7.94 -17.38 -12.80
CA VAL A 15 8.02 -16.00 -13.28
C VAL A 15 8.03 -16.01 -14.80
N SER A 16 7.02 -15.40 -15.40
CA SER A 16 6.96 -15.16 -16.84
C SER A 16 7.76 -13.90 -17.19
N LYS A 17 8.67 -14.02 -18.16
CA LYS A 17 9.40 -12.88 -18.73
C LYS A 17 8.61 -12.33 -19.91
N PHE A 18 8.40 -11.02 -19.93
CA PHE A 18 7.75 -10.31 -21.03
C PHE A 18 8.75 -9.33 -21.67
N ASP A 19 8.66 -9.13 -22.98
CA ASP A 19 9.39 -8.06 -23.67
C ASP A 19 8.71 -6.70 -23.47
N GLU A 20 9.35 -5.62 -23.94
CA GLU A 20 8.81 -4.25 -23.89
C GLU A 20 7.50 -4.09 -24.67
N LYS A 21 7.14 -5.07 -25.51
CA LYS A 21 5.91 -5.11 -26.30
C LYS A 21 4.84 -6.01 -25.66
N GLY A 22 5.08 -6.52 -24.45
CA GLY A 22 4.15 -7.36 -23.70
C GLY A 22 4.06 -8.82 -24.18
N ARG A 23 4.97 -9.30 -25.03
CA ARG A 23 5.03 -10.69 -25.48
C ARG A 23 5.84 -11.54 -24.52
N LYS A 24 5.33 -12.73 -24.21
CA LYS A 24 6.01 -13.69 -23.35
C LYS A 24 7.27 -14.22 -24.05
N THR A 25 8.43 -13.99 -23.44
CA THR A 25 9.75 -14.38 -23.97
C THR A 25 10.32 -15.63 -23.28
N GLY A 26 9.77 -16.01 -22.12
CA GLY A 26 10.16 -17.24 -21.44
C GLY A 26 9.52 -17.37 -20.06
N GLU A 27 9.77 -18.51 -19.43
CA GLU A 27 9.42 -18.79 -18.03
C GLU A 27 10.63 -19.38 -17.32
N TYR A 28 10.79 -19.03 -16.05
CA TYR A 28 11.74 -19.67 -15.16
C TYR A 28 11.09 -19.92 -13.80
N GLU A 29 11.48 -21.02 -13.17
CA GLU A 29 11.14 -21.30 -11.78
C GLU A 29 12.13 -20.57 -10.88
N MET A 30 11.61 -19.87 -9.88
CA MET A 30 12.40 -19.22 -8.85
C MET A 30 12.01 -19.75 -7.48
N ASP A 31 13.01 -20.10 -6.68
CA ASP A 31 12.83 -20.47 -5.29
C ASP A 31 12.68 -19.21 -4.41
N TYR A 32 11.61 -19.14 -3.64
CA TYR A 32 11.29 -18.02 -2.76
C TYR A 32 11.21 -18.48 -1.30
N PRO A 33 12.13 -18.06 -0.41
CA PRO A 33 12.09 -18.42 1.00
C PRO A 33 10.99 -17.64 1.72
N GLN A 34 10.18 -18.35 2.50
CA GLN A 34 9.11 -17.79 3.32
C GLN A 34 9.33 -18.16 4.80
N THR A 35 8.94 -17.24 5.67
CA THR A 35 8.93 -17.45 7.12
C THR A 35 7.59 -17.04 7.68
N LEU A 36 6.94 -17.93 8.42
CA LEU A 36 5.67 -17.69 9.10
C LEU A 36 5.87 -17.81 10.60
N HIS A 37 5.33 -16.88 11.37
CA HIS A 37 5.50 -16.82 12.82
C HIS A 37 4.20 -17.15 13.56
N ALA A 38 4.32 -17.46 14.85
CA ALA A 38 3.20 -17.61 15.77
C ALA A 38 2.14 -18.63 15.33
N LEU A 39 2.56 -19.75 14.73
CA LEU A 39 1.66 -20.81 14.27
C LEU A 39 1.47 -21.91 15.33
N PRO A 40 0.26 -22.50 15.47
CA PRO A 40 0.08 -23.75 16.19
C PRO A 40 0.84 -24.91 15.51
N LEU A 41 1.21 -25.93 16.28
CA LEU A 41 1.97 -27.08 15.78
C LEU A 41 1.30 -27.77 14.58
N SER A 42 -0.02 -27.98 14.62
CA SER A 42 -0.76 -28.62 13.54
C SER A 42 -0.66 -27.84 12.23
N THR A 43 -0.84 -26.53 12.29
CA THR A 43 -0.69 -25.63 11.14
C THR A 43 0.75 -25.62 10.66
N ALA A 44 1.73 -25.57 11.57
CA ALA A 44 3.14 -25.57 11.22
C ALA A 44 3.58 -26.85 10.47
N GLN A 45 3.04 -28.01 10.88
CA GLN A 45 3.30 -29.30 10.24
C GLN A 45 2.70 -29.41 8.82
N SER A 46 1.63 -28.67 8.52
CA SER A 46 1.03 -28.66 7.18
C SER A 46 1.98 -28.17 6.07
N TYR A 47 3.00 -27.39 6.45
CA TYR A 47 4.02 -26.86 5.53
C TYR A 47 5.17 -27.84 5.25
N LYS A 48 5.18 -29.05 5.84
CA LYS A 48 6.22 -30.06 5.62
C LYS A 48 6.34 -30.51 4.14
N LYS A 49 5.30 -30.27 3.34
CA LYS A 49 5.28 -30.54 1.89
C LYS A 49 6.16 -29.60 1.06
N PHE A 50 6.56 -28.46 1.62
CA PHE A 50 7.40 -27.47 0.92
C PHE A 50 8.89 -27.77 1.11
N GLY A 51 9.74 -27.26 0.21
CA GLY A 51 11.18 -27.47 0.28
C GLY A 51 11.81 -26.76 1.48
N ASN A 52 12.96 -27.27 1.96
CA ASN A 52 13.73 -26.68 3.05
C ASN A 52 12.92 -26.39 4.33
N TRP A 53 11.91 -27.20 4.62
CA TRP A 53 11.04 -27.00 5.77
C TRP A 53 11.81 -27.17 7.09
N ARG A 54 11.75 -26.15 7.94
CA ARG A 54 12.26 -26.15 9.32
C ARG A 54 11.28 -25.46 10.26
N ILE A 55 11.21 -25.95 11.50
CA ILE A 55 10.33 -25.42 12.54
C ILE A 55 11.15 -25.06 13.77
N GLU A 56 10.86 -23.90 14.36
CA GLU A 56 11.53 -23.37 15.55
C GLU A 56 10.48 -22.91 16.56
N PRO A 57 10.70 -23.06 17.88
CA PRO A 57 9.80 -22.48 18.88
C PRO A 57 9.71 -20.95 18.72
N TYR A 58 8.50 -20.41 18.71
CA TYR A 58 8.30 -18.96 18.67
C TYR A 58 8.34 -18.40 20.10
N TYR A 59 9.30 -17.50 20.34
CA TYR A 59 9.37 -16.69 21.54
C TYR A 59 9.04 -15.25 21.16
N MET A 60 7.98 -14.71 21.76
CA MET A 60 7.59 -13.31 21.56
C MET A 60 8.58 -12.41 22.29
N THR A 61 9.63 -11.96 21.62
CA THR A 61 10.57 -10.99 22.17
C THR A 61 9.93 -9.60 22.14
N GLU A 62 10.03 -8.84 23.23
CA GLU A 62 9.40 -7.53 23.38
C GLU A 62 9.84 -6.51 22.30
N ALA A 63 10.98 -6.76 21.64
CA ALA A 63 11.52 -5.98 20.53
C ALA A 63 10.66 -6.06 19.24
N GLN A 64 9.76 -7.04 19.11
CA GLN A 64 8.90 -7.20 17.94
C GLN A 64 7.57 -6.46 18.03
N ARG A 65 7.29 -5.75 19.15
CA ARG A 65 6.18 -4.80 19.21
C ARG A 65 6.47 -3.70 18.20
N SER A 66 5.74 -3.67 17.10
CA SER A 66 5.78 -2.57 16.14
C SER A 66 5.54 -1.27 16.89
N HIS A 67 6.60 -0.51 17.16
CA HIS A 67 6.46 0.88 17.58
C HIS A 67 5.61 1.56 16.53
N GLY A 68 4.42 2.00 16.94
CA GLY A 68 3.36 2.46 16.07
C GLY A 68 3.88 3.39 14.99
N ALA A 69 3.31 3.27 13.78
CA ALA A 69 3.52 4.16 12.66
C ALA A 69 3.59 5.61 13.15
N LYS A 70 4.82 6.12 13.31
CA LYS A 70 5.04 7.54 13.61
C LYS A 70 4.56 8.26 12.37
N LYS A 71 3.36 8.84 12.46
CA LYS A 71 2.81 9.74 11.45
C LYS A 71 3.93 10.67 11.01
N ALA A 72 4.33 10.58 9.75
CA ALA A 72 5.28 11.51 9.17
C ALA A 72 4.65 12.91 9.27
N LYS A 73 5.06 13.68 10.28
CA LYS A 73 4.82 15.13 10.32
C LYS A 73 5.73 15.73 9.26
N THR A 74 5.24 15.84 8.04
CA THR A 74 5.84 16.75 7.07
C THR A 74 5.59 18.16 7.58
N GLU A 75 6.66 18.79 8.05
CA GLU A 75 6.68 20.19 8.49
C GLU A 75 6.36 21.10 7.29
N PHE A 76 5.13 21.60 7.21
CA PHE A 76 4.85 22.77 6.38
C PHE A 76 5.10 24.02 7.23
N ARG A 77 6.30 24.61 7.06
CA ARG A 77 6.66 25.91 7.60
C ARG A 77 6.12 27.03 6.70
N GLY A 78 5.50 28.02 7.34
CA GLY A 78 5.26 29.34 6.78
C GLY A 78 3.84 29.51 6.20
N ALA A 79 3.15 30.61 6.41
CA ALA A 79 3.33 31.76 7.27
C ALA A 79 1.93 32.33 7.44
N VAL A 80 1.58 32.72 8.66
CA VAL A 80 0.37 33.51 8.91
C VAL A 80 0.69 34.93 8.46
N PRO A 81 -0.23 35.58 7.72
CA PRO A 81 -0.50 36.98 8.01
C PRO A 81 -1.94 37.15 8.44
N SER A 82 -2.05 37.64 9.67
CA SER A 82 -3.16 38.43 10.19
C SER A 82 -3.65 39.43 9.14
N GLY A 83 -4.97 39.51 8.95
CA GLY A 83 -5.57 40.54 8.10
C GLY A 83 -7.09 40.46 8.10
N LYS A 84 -7.71 41.19 9.04
CA LYS A 84 -9.14 41.56 8.96
C LYS A 84 -9.44 42.14 7.57
N ASN A 85 -10.54 41.70 6.96
CA ASN A 85 -11.56 42.52 6.26
C ASN A 85 -12.39 41.63 5.31
N LYS A 86 -13.64 41.34 5.68
CA LYS A 86 -14.75 41.45 4.71
C LYS A 86 -15.05 42.96 4.57
N PRO A 87 -15.70 43.48 3.51
CA PRO A 87 -16.46 42.80 2.46
C PRO A 87 -16.12 43.31 1.04
N LEU A 88 -16.76 42.75 0.00
CA LEU A 88 -17.61 43.47 -0.97
C LEU A 88 -17.72 42.66 -2.28
N ALA A 89 -18.94 42.60 -2.78
CA ALA A 89 -19.31 41.96 -4.03
C ALA A 89 -18.59 42.57 -5.24
N THR A 90 -18.26 41.76 -6.24
CA THR A 90 -18.49 42.11 -7.66
C THR A 90 -18.26 40.90 -8.56
N THR A 91 -19.22 40.71 -9.45
CA THR A 91 -19.31 39.74 -10.54
C THR A 91 -18.05 39.68 -11.39
N SER A 92 -17.47 38.49 -11.54
CA SER A 92 -16.66 38.12 -12.70
C SER A 92 -16.70 36.61 -12.88
N ALA A 93 -16.87 36.20 -14.15
CA ALA A 93 -17.22 34.86 -14.61
C ALA A 93 -16.45 33.72 -13.92
N PRO A 94 -17.08 32.55 -13.66
CA PRO A 94 -16.35 31.43 -13.10
C PRO A 94 -15.40 30.89 -14.17
N SER A 95 -14.12 31.26 -14.03
CA SER A 95 -13.03 30.54 -14.68
C SER A 95 -13.17 29.05 -14.33
N GLY A 96 -13.09 28.19 -15.35
CA GLY A 96 -13.38 26.74 -15.25
C GLY A 96 -12.54 25.95 -14.23
N LYS A 97 -11.64 26.60 -13.49
CA LYS A 97 -10.87 26.01 -12.39
C LYS A 97 -11.71 25.70 -11.15
N ALA A 98 -12.79 26.46 -10.89
CA ALA A 98 -13.61 26.26 -9.69
C ALA A 98 -14.48 24.99 -9.75
N ALA A 99 -14.94 24.60 -10.94
CA ALA A 99 -15.75 23.38 -11.13
C ALA A 99 -14.91 22.10 -10.92
N ALA A 100 -13.65 22.10 -11.36
CA ALA A 100 -12.71 20.99 -11.14
C ALA A 100 -12.34 20.80 -9.66
N GLN A 101 -12.20 21.90 -8.91
CA GLN A 101 -11.91 21.86 -7.47
C GLN A 101 -13.06 21.26 -6.64
N SER A 102 -14.32 21.47 -7.06
CA SER A 102 -15.49 20.94 -6.35
C SER A 102 -15.82 19.48 -6.70
N ALA A 103 -15.43 19.00 -7.89
CA ALA A 103 -15.58 17.59 -8.27
C ALA A 103 -14.57 16.67 -7.54
N ALA A 104 -13.34 17.16 -7.31
CA ALA A 104 -12.33 16.44 -6.53
C ALA A 104 -12.72 16.28 -5.05
N ALA A 105 -13.53 17.19 -4.52
CA ALA A 105 -14.03 17.15 -3.15
C ALA A 105 -15.25 16.21 -2.95
N SER A 106 -16.00 15.90 -4.02
CA SER A 106 -17.25 15.12 -3.95
C SER A 106 -17.16 13.71 -4.54
N GLY A 107 -16.01 13.33 -5.11
CA GLY A 107 -15.75 11.96 -5.61
C GLY A 107 -16.51 11.59 -6.88
N ASN A 108 -17.22 12.53 -7.52
CA ASN A 108 -17.96 12.27 -8.76
C ASN A 108 -17.08 12.52 -9.99
N LEU A 109 -16.27 11.53 -10.34
CA LEU A 109 -15.30 11.57 -11.46
C LEU A 109 -15.95 11.77 -12.84
N ALA A 110 -17.24 11.48 -13.00
CA ALA A 110 -17.94 11.58 -14.28
C ALA A 110 -18.09 13.04 -14.78
N ALA A 111 -18.22 14.01 -13.86
CA ALA A 111 -18.35 15.43 -14.22
C ALA A 111 -17.03 16.04 -14.71
N ALA A 112 -15.89 15.53 -14.25
CA ALA A 112 -14.57 16.03 -14.63
C ALA A 112 -14.19 15.62 -16.07
N ILE A 113 -14.58 14.42 -16.50
CA ILE A 113 -14.27 13.93 -17.85
C ILE A 113 -15.06 14.70 -18.91
N ASN A 114 -16.33 15.02 -18.64
CA ASN A 114 -17.18 15.71 -19.61
C ASN A 114 -16.80 17.20 -19.79
N ALA A 115 -16.14 17.81 -18.79
CA ALA A 115 -15.63 19.17 -18.88
C ALA A 115 -14.29 19.28 -19.64
N GLY A 116 -13.50 18.19 -19.69
CA GLY A 116 -12.21 18.15 -20.39
C GLY A 116 -12.29 17.79 -21.88
N ALA A 117 -13.44 17.32 -22.36
CA ALA A 117 -13.62 16.87 -23.75
C ALA A 117 -14.11 17.98 -24.71
N ARG A 118 -14.24 19.23 -24.25
CA ARG A 118 -14.55 20.41 -25.08
C ARG A 118 -13.45 21.46 -24.92
N SER A 119 -12.28 21.17 -25.49
CA SER A 119 -11.25 22.15 -25.83
C SER A 119 -10.75 21.87 -27.24
#